data_AF-A0A2N8PMI0-F1
#
_entry.id   AF-A0A2N8PMI0-F1
#
_cell.length_a   1.000
_cell.length_b   1.000
_cell.length_c   1.000
_cell.angle_alpha   90.00
_cell.angle_beta   90.00
_cell.angle_gamma   90.00
#
_symmetry.space_group_name_H-M   'P 1'
#
loop_
_entity.id
_entity.type
_entity.pdbx_description
1 polymer ?
#
loop_
_entity_poly.entity_id
_entity_poly.type
_entity_poly.pdbx_seq_one_letter_code
_entity_poly.pdbx_strand_id
1 'polypeptide(L)'
;MHDALTRAGRALRVVLLVALALLFLVPFYLLVRNGLASEADITAPTWAFFPRELHWSNLTEVFSDPDLPLARALLNSTLIAVSTTAGTVVLASMAGYGLARIPYRHASVVFYAILGTLMVPAAVTFVPSFVLVSTLGWISTLRGLVIPTLFSAFACFVFRQYFLGFPKELEDAARVDGLGYWRTYWRIVVPNARPVFAAVGTIVFIGAWNSFLWPLVIGQDQSAWTVQVALSTFTTAQNLNLHELFVAAGVSIVPLVVVFLLLQRYIVAGVERSGIDD
;
A
#
# COMPACT_ATOMS: atom_id res chain seq x y z
N MET A 1 23.22 -41.91 -2.70
CA MET A 1 21.82 -41.89 -3.17
C MET A 1 21.02 -40.74 -2.57
N HIS A 2 21.10 -40.51 -1.25
CA HIS A 2 20.46 -39.38 -0.57
C HIS A 2 20.87 -38.00 -1.14
N ASP A 3 22.16 -37.78 -1.39
CA ASP A 3 22.68 -36.52 -1.96
C ASP A 3 22.24 -36.23 -3.40
N ALA A 4 21.93 -37.27 -4.18
CA ALA A 4 21.44 -37.10 -5.55
C ALA A 4 19.96 -36.67 -5.55
N LEU A 5 19.16 -37.24 -4.63
CA LEU A 5 17.75 -36.89 -4.45
C LEU A 5 17.58 -35.47 -3.88
N THR A 6 18.45 -35.04 -2.95
CA THR A 6 18.42 -33.66 -2.43
C THR A 6 18.85 -32.63 -3.49
N ARG A 7 19.86 -32.94 -4.32
CA ARG A 7 20.25 -32.07 -5.45
C ARG A 7 19.16 -31.99 -6.53
N ALA A 8 18.54 -33.11 -6.88
CA ALA A 8 17.42 -33.13 -7.83
C ALA A 8 16.21 -32.35 -7.30
N GLY A 9 15.88 -32.50 -6.01
CA GLY A 9 14.82 -31.73 -5.35
C GLY A 9 15.10 -30.22 -5.34
N ARG A 10 16.34 -29.81 -5.06
CA ARG A 10 16.75 -28.39 -5.13
C ARG A 10 16.67 -27.84 -6.55
N ALA A 11 17.13 -28.60 -7.55
CA ALA A 11 17.07 -28.20 -8.95
C ALA A 11 15.61 -28.02 -9.41
N LEU A 12 14.72 -28.96 -9.08
CA LEU A 12 13.29 -28.87 -9.39
C LEU A 12 12.66 -27.63 -8.74
N ARG A 13 12.96 -27.36 -7.46
CA ARG A 13 12.47 -26.16 -6.76
C ARG A 13 12.93 -24.88 -7.47
N VAL A 14 14.20 -24.77 -7.85
CA VAL A 14 14.72 -23.61 -8.55
C VAL A 14 14.05 -23.43 -9.91
N VAL A 15 13.90 -24.51 -10.69
CA VAL A 15 13.22 -24.46 -11.99
C VAL A 15 11.78 -23.99 -11.84
N LEU A 16 11.04 -24.51 -10.86
CA LEU A 16 9.66 -24.08 -10.58
C LEU A 16 9.60 -22.62 -10.15
N LEU A 17 10.51 -22.16 -9.27
CA LEU A 17 10.57 -20.76 -8.84
C LEU A 17 10.89 -19.82 -10.00
N VAL A 18 11.80 -20.21 -10.90
CA VAL A 18 12.13 -19.41 -12.10
C VAL A 18 10.94 -19.38 -13.06
N ALA A 19 10.28 -20.52 -13.31
CA ALA A 19 9.11 -20.57 -14.18
C ALA A 19 7.96 -19.71 -13.64
N LEU A 20 7.70 -19.77 -12.33
CA LEU A 20 6.73 -18.90 -11.67
C LEU A 20 7.14 -17.43 -11.77
N ALA A 21 8.40 -17.10 -11.50
CA ALA A 21 8.89 -15.72 -11.61
C ALA A 21 8.69 -15.15 -13.02
N LEU A 22 9.01 -15.94 -14.07
CA LEU A 22 8.77 -15.53 -15.46
C LEU A 22 7.28 -15.33 -15.75
N LEU A 23 6.42 -16.21 -15.25
CA LEU A 23 4.97 -16.08 -15.38
C LEU A 23 4.45 -14.77 -14.74
N PHE A 24 4.94 -14.43 -13.55
CA PHE A 24 4.58 -13.18 -12.87
C PHE A 24 5.11 -11.92 -13.58
N LEU A 25 6.18 -12.03 -14.36
CA LEU A 25 6.74 -10.91 -15.13
C LEU A 25 6.01 -10.65 -16.45
N VAL A 26 5.18 -11.56 -16.94
CA VAL A 26 4.40 -11.39 -18.18
C VAL A 26 3.58 -10.09 -18.20
N PRO A 27 2.74 -9.74 -17.20
CA PRO A 27 1.97 -8.49 -17.25
C PRO A 27 2.87 -7.24 -17.28
N PHE A 28 4.01 -7.25 -16.59
CA PHE A 28 4.98 -6.15 -16.62
C PHE A 28 5.64 -6.02 -17.98
N TYR A 29 5.96 -7.16 -18.60
CA TYR A 29 6.43 -7.20 -19.98
C TYR A 29 5.41 -6.56 -20.93
N LEU A 30 4.12 -6.90 -20.80
CA LEU A 30 3.06 -6.33 -21.63
C LEU A 30 2.93 -4.81 -21.46
N LEU A 31 3.05 -4.30 -20.23
CA LEU A 31 3.04 -2.86 -19.96
C LEU A 31 4.17 -2.13 -20.70
N VAL A 32 5.40 -2.66 -20.62
CA VAL A 32 6.56 -2.05 -21.29
C VAL A 32 6.47 -2.21 -22.81
N ARG A 33 6.14 -3.42 -23.28
CA ARG A 33 6.02 -3.75 -24.71
C ARG A 33 4.96 -2.91 -25.39
N ASN A 34 3.75 -2.84 -24.82
CA ASN A 34 2.66 -2.08 -25.43
C ASN A 34 2.79 -0.58 -25.19
N GLY A 35 3.37 -0.15 -24.06
CA GLY A 35 3.63 1.27 -23.82
C GLY A 35 4.61 1.88 -24.84
N LEU A 36 5.53 1.08 -25.39
CA LEU A 36 6.48 1.49 -26.42
C LEU A 36 6.04 1.13 -27.85
N ALA A 37 4.88 0.51 -28.03
CA ALA A 37 4.38 0.09 -29.33
C ALA A 37 3.47 1.14 -29.97
N SER A 38 3.31 1.07 -31.29
CA SER A 38 2.23 1.78 -32.00
C SER A 38 0.88 1.09 -31.74
N GLU A 39 -0.23 1.82 -31.90
CA GLU A 39 -1.57 1.23 -31.74
C GLU A 39 -1.85 0.10 -32.73
N ALA A 40 -1.30 0.20 -33.94
CA ALA A 40 -1.36 -0.85 -34.95
C ALA A 40 -0.65 -2.13 -34.49
N ASP A 41 0.49 -2.01 -33.77
CA ASP A 41 1.24 -3.15 -33.22
C ASP A 41 0.58 -3.75 -31.96
N ILE A 42 -0.24 -2.98 -31.25
CA ILE A 42 -1.03 -3.46 -30.09
C ILE A 42 -2.26 -4.24 -30.58
N THR A 43 -2.93 -3.75 -31.62
CA THR A 43 -4.16 -4.33 -32.18
C THR A 43 -3.92 -5.32 -33.32
N ALA A 44 -2.66 -5.59 -33.66
CA ALA A 44 -2.28 -6.50 -34.74
C ALA A 44 -2.88 -7.91 -34.54
N PRO A 45 -3.38 -8.55 -35.61
CA PRO A 45 -3.94 -9.92 -35.53
C PRO A 45 -2.89 -10.98 -35.14
N THR A 46 -1.63 -10.72 -35.46
CA THR A 46 -0.50 -11.62 -35.18
C THR A 46 0.31 -11.10 -34.01
N TRP A 47 0.53 -11.95 -33.00
CA TRP A 47 1.37 -11.59 -31.86
C TRP A 47 2.84 -11.46 -32.28
N ALA A 48 3.38 -10.24 -32.13
CA ALA A 48 4.81 -9.98 -32.21
C ALA A 48 5.35 -9.81 -30.79
N PHE A 49 6.40 -10.58 -30.45
CA PHE A 49 7.02 -10.47 -29.13
C PHE A 49 7.50 -9.04 -28.92
N PHE A 50 8.40 -8.52 -29.77
CA PHE A 50 8.80 -7.11 -29.75
C PHE A 50 7.95 -6.26 -30.73
N PRO A 51 7.72 -4.97 -30.43
CA PRO A 51 7.13 -4.03 -31.40
C PRO A 51 8.04 -3.87 -32.63
N ARG A 52 7.47 -3.46 -33.76
CA ARG A 52 8.25 -3.22 -34.99
C ARG A 52 9.14 -1.98 -34.86
N GLU A 53 8.60 -0.96 -34.21
CA GLU A 53 9.28 0.30 -33.90
C GLU A 53 9.04 0.66 -32.43
N LEU A 54 10.08 1.16 -31.76
CA LEU A 54 10.01 1.59 -30.36
C LEU A 54 9.70 3.09 -30.29
N HIS A 55 8.52 3.43 -29.81
CA HIS A 55 8.06 4.81 -29.67
C HIS A 55 8.34 5.33 -28.25
N TRP A 56 9.56 5.83 -28.04
CA TRP A 56 9.95 6.44 -26.76
C TRP A 56 9.17 7.72 -26.43
N SER A 57 8.62 8.39 -27.45
CA SER A 57 7.75 9.57 -27.31
C SER A 57 6.53 9.30 -26.44
N ASN A 58 6.00 8.07 -26.47
CA ASN A 58 4.84 7.64 -25.69
C ASN A 58 5.04 7.85 -24.18
N LEU A 59 6.29 7.78 -23.71
CA LEU A 59 6.62 8.01 -22.30
C LEU A 59 6.44 9.46 -21.87
N THR A 60 6.57 10.41 -22.80
CA THR A 60 6.42 11.86 -22.53
C THR A 60 5.04 12.38 -22.92
N GLU A 61 4.42 11.76 -23.93
CA GLU A 61 3.10 12.13 -24.45
C GLU A 61 2.02 12.01 -23.38
N VAL A 62 2.02 10.91 -22.62
CA VAL A 62 1.08 10.66 -21.53
C VAL A 62 1.09 11.73 -20.42
N PHE A 63 2.20 12.47 -20.25
CA PHE A 63 2.29 13.55 -19.26
C PHE A 63 1.88 14.91 -19.83
N SER A 64 1.72 14.99 -21.15
CA SER A 64 1.33 16.20 -21.88
C SER A 64 -0.16 16.19 -22.24
N ASP A 65 -0.86 15.06 -22.07
CA ASP A 65 -2.30 14.93 -22.28
C ASP A 65 -3.09 15.81 -21.28
N PRO A 66 -3.85 16.82 -21.76
CA PRO A 66 -4.70 17.65 -20.91
C PRO A 66 -5.84 16.87 -20.23
N ASP A 67 -6.33 15.80 -20.87
CA ASP A 67 -7.44 14.98 -20.37
C ASP A 67 -6.98 14.00 -19.28
N LEU A 68 -5.67 13.73 -19.22
CA LEU A 68 -5.03 12.88 -18.23
C LEU A 68 -3.92 13.64 -17.48
N PRO A 69 -4.23 14.36 -16.37
CA PRO A 69 -3.24 15.05 -15.56
C PRO A 69 -2.38 14.08 -14.71
N LEU A 70 -1.67 13.15 -15.35
CA LEU A 70 -0.99 12.00 -14.74
C LEU A 70 0.06 12.43 -13.70
N ALA A 71 0.89 13.43 -14.00
CA ALA A 71 1.91 13.92 -13.08
C ALA A 71 1.29 14.42 -11.76
N ARG A 72 0.18 15.16 -11.86
CA ARG A 72 -0.57 15.65 -10.69
C ARG A 72 -1.25 14.51 -9.96
N ALA A 73 -1.83 13.56 -10.69
CA ALA A 73 -2.48 12.38 -10.12
C ALA A 73 -1.50 11.50 -9.34
N LEU A 74 -0.28 11.31 -9.84
CA LEU A 74 0.81 10.62 -9.14
C LEU A 74 1.25 11.36 -7.88
N LEU A 75 1.37 12.69 -7.95
CA LEU A 75 1.69 13.51 -6.79
C LEU A 75 0.60 13.40 -5.72
N ASN A 76 -0.66 13.55 -6.10
CA ASN A 76 -1.81 13.41 -5.19
C ASN A 76 -1.84 12.01 -4.56
N SER A 77 -1.73 10.94 -5.35
CA SER A 77 -1.64 9.56 -4.86
C SER A 77 -0.51 9.37 -3.86
N THR A 78 0.67 9.93 -4.14
CA THR A 78 1.82 9.85 -3.24
C THR A 78 1.55 10.58 -1.92
N LEU A 79 1.06 11.82 -1.99
CA LEU A 79 0.75 12.62 -0.81
C LEU A 79 -0.32 11.96 0.06
N ILE A 80 -1.38 11.45 -0.56
CA ILE A 80 -2.47 10.75 0.13
C ILE A 80 -1.94 9.46 0.75
N ALA A 81 -1.27 8.61 -0.02
CA ALA A 81 -0.77 7.32 0.48
C ALA A 81 0.24 7.50 1.62
N VAL A 82 1.19 8.44 1.51
CA VAL A 82 2.17 8.73 2.57
C VAL A 82 1.47 9.31 3.81
N SER A 83 0.57 10.28 3.65
CA SER A 83 -0.10 10.93 4.78
C SER A 83 -1.03 9.97 5.52
N THR A 84 -1.83 9.19 4.79
CA THR A 84 -2.70 8.15 5.36
C THR A 84 -1.88 7.06 6.04
N THR A 85 -0.77 6.63 5.45
CA THR A 85 0.12 5.63 6.06
C THR A 85 0.75 6.15 7.35
N ALA A 86 1.34 7.34 7.31
CA ALA A 86 1.98 7.93 8.47
C ALA A 86 0.99 8.14 9.61
N GLY A 87 -0.18 8.73 9.33
CA GLY A 87 -1.20 8.96 10.34
C GLY A 87 -1.80 7.66 10.88
N THR A 88 -2.08 6.69 10.02
CA THR A 88 -2.58 5.37 10.45
C THR A 88 -1.56 4.65 11.32
N VAL A 89 -0.31 4.58 10.90
CA VAL A 89 0.74 3.94 11.67
C VAL A 89 0.88 4.61 13.02
N VAL A 90 0.96 5.94 13.09
CA VAL A 90 1.10 6.67 14.37
C VAL A 90 -0.12 6.46 15.27
N LEU A 91 -1.33 6.71 14.78
CA LEU A 91 -2.54 6.65 15.60
C LEU A 91 -2.86 5.22 16.04
N ALA A 92 -2.78 4.26 15.12
CA ALA A 92 -3.09 2.87 15.40
C ALA A 92 -2.04 2.20 16.29
N SER A 93 -0.75 2.52 16.13
CA SER A 93 0.30 1.99 17.00
C SER A 93 0.22 2.56 18.42
N MET A 94 -0.07 3.85 18.56
CA MET A 94 -0.31 4.47 19.87
C MET A 94 -1.53 3.85 20.57
N ALA A 95 -2.64 3.68 19.84
CA ALA A 95 -3.84 3.02 20.37
C ALA A 95 -3.54 1.56 20.77
N GLY A 96 -2.87 0.80 19.89
CA GLY A 96 -2.47 -0.58 20.16
C GLY A 96 -1.55 -0.71 21.37
N TYR A 97 -0.58 0.19 21.52
CA TYR A 97 0.34 0.23 22.67
C TYR A 97 -0.40 0.55 23.97
N GLY A 98 -1.24 1.59 23.96
CA GLY A 98 -2.05 1.97 25.12
C GLY A 98 -2.95 0.83 25.60
N LEU A 99 -3.62 0.14 24.67
CA LEU A 99 -4.52 -0.98 24.96
C LEU A 99 -3.80 -2.28 25.34
N ALA A 100 -2.49 -2.39 25.08
CA ALA A 100 -1.69 -3.57 25.43
C ALA A 100 -0.90 -3.40 26.73
N ARG A 101 -0.35 -2.20 26.99
CA ARG A 101 0.71 -2.01 28.01
C ARG A 101 0.34 -1.04 29.13
N ILE A 102 -0.63 -0.15 28.92
CA ILE A 102 -1.07 0.79 29.96
C ILE A 102 -2.19 0.11 30.77
N PRO A 103 -2.02 -0.08 32.10
CA PRO A 103 -3.04 -0.73 32.92
C PRO A 103 -4.29 0.15 32.99
N TYR A 104 -5.35 -0.26 32.30
CA TYR A 104 -6.65 0.40 32.32
C TYR A 104 -7.77 -0.64 32.44
N ARG A 105 -8.66 -0.45 33.42
CA ARG A 105 -9.71 -1.43 33.78
C ARG A 105 -10.62 -1.82 32.61
N HIS A 106 -10.84 -0.91 31.66
CA HIS A 106 -11.73 -1.15 30.51
C HIS A 106 -10.98 -1.30 29.18
N ALA A 107 -9.67 -1.55 29.19
CA ALA A 107 -8.88 -1.68 27.96
C ALA A 107 -9.43 -2.75 27.01
N SER A 108 -9.82 -3.91 27.54
CA SER A 108 -10.42 -4.98 26.73
C SER A 108 -11.75 -4.57 26.11
N VAL A 109 -12.60 -3.84 26.84
CA VAL A 109 -13.90 -3.36 26.33
C VAL A 109 -13.70 -2.36 25.19
N VAL A 110 -12.80 -1.39 25.36
CA VAL A 110 -12.46 -0.41 24.31
C VAL A 110 -11.89 -1.12 23.08
N PHE A 111 -11.02 -2.11 23.29
CA PHE A 111 -10.46 -2.91 22.20
C PHE A 111 -11.53 -3.69 21.44
N TYR A 112 -12.45 -4.35 22.14
CA TYR A 112 -13.56 -5.06 21.49
C TYR A 112 -14.52 -4.11 20.77
N ALA A 113 -14.74 -2.90 21.29
CA ALA A 113 -15.51 -1.87 20.58
C ALA A 113 -14.83 -1.46 19.27
N ILE A 114 -13.51 -1.26 19.28
CA ILE A 114 -12.72 -1.00 18.06
C ILE A 114 -12.83 -2.18 17.08
N LEU A 115 -12.71 -3.42 17.55
CA LEU A 115 -12.88 -4.60 16.71
C LEU A 115 -14.29 -4.72 16.13
N GLY A 116 -15.32 -4.35 16.87
CA GLY A 116 -16.70 -4.32 16.39
C GLY A 116 -16.87 -3.42 15.16
N THR A 117 -16.07 -2.35 15.01
CA THR A 117 -16.11 -1.50 13.81
C THR A 117 -15.68 -2.23 12.54
N LEU A 118 -14.86 -3.29 12.64
CA LEU A 118 -14.46 -4.11 11.49
C LEU A 118 -15.61 -4.98 10.97
N MET A 119 -16.63 -5.22 11.79
CA MET A 119 -17.82 -5.97 11.38
C MET A 119 -18.81 -5.11 10.61
N VAL A 120 -18.66 -3.78 10.63
CA VAL A 120 -19.52 -2.85 9.89
C VAL A 120 -19.05 -2.81 8.44
N PRO A 121 -19.92 -3.14 7.46
CA PRO A 121 -19.53 -3.07 6.06
C PRO A 121 -19.21 -1.64 5.64
N ALA A 122 -18.07 -1.44 4.96
CA ALA A 122 -17.61 -0.12 4.53
C ALA A 122 -18.64 0.63 3.67
N ALA A 123 -19.46 -0.10 2.90
CA ALA A 123 -20.54 0.45 2.08
C ALA A 123 -21.60 1.20 2.89
N VAL A 124 -21.93 0.72 4.10
CA VAL A 124 -22.93 1.35 4.98
C VAL A 124 -22.41 2.66 5.56
N THR A 125 -21.12 2.71 5.90
CA THR A 125 -20.47 3.91 6.43
C THR A 125 -20.09 4.92 5.34
N PHE A 126 -20.13 4.52 4.07
CA PHE A 126 -19.66 5.35 2.95
C PHE A 126 -20.51 6.62 2.78
N VAL A 127 -21.83 6.49 2.69
CA VAL A 127 -22.75 7.62 2.48
C VAL A 127 -22.68 8.62 3.65
N PRO A 128 -22.74 8.20 4.93
CA PRO A 128 -22.57 9.13 6.04
C PRO A 128 -21.21 9.84 6.04
N SER A 129 -20.13 9.14 5.69
CA SER A 129 -18.78 9.73 5.62
C SER A 129 -18.68 10.75 4.50
N PHE A 130 -19.28 10.47 3.34
CA PHE A 130 -19.39 11.44 2.25
C PHE A 130 -20.15 12.69 2.69
N VAL A 131 -21.33 12.53 3.31
CA VAL A 131 -22.13 13.67 3.81
C VAL A 131 -21.34 14.49 4.81
N LEU A 132 -20.58 13.86 5.71
CA LEU A 132 -19.72 14.58 6.66
C LEU A 132 -18.63 15.40 5.94
N VAL A 133 -17.90 14.80 4.99
CA VAL A 133 -16.85 15.50 4.23
C VAL A 133 -17.43 16.62 3.38
N SER A 134 -18.62 16.41 2.79
CA SER A 134 -19.36 17.41 2.03
C SER A 134 -19.80 18.59 2.89
N THR A 135 -20.38 18.34 4.06
CA THR A 135 -20.86 19.41 4.96
C THR A 135 -19.72 20.24 5.53
N LEU A 136 -18.54 19.64 5.68
CA LEU A 136 -17.31 20.34 6.07
C LEU A 136 -16.67 21.15 4.92
N GLY A 137 -17.17 21.03 3.68
CA GLY A 137 -16.58 21.69 2.50
C GLY A 137 -15.19 21.14 2.15
N TRP A 138 -14.99 19.82 2.30
CA TRP A 138 -13.72 19.14 2.08
C TRP A 138 -13.67 18.34 0.76
N ILE A 139 -14.71 18.45 -0.08
CA ILE A 139 -14.73 17.89 -1.44
C ILE A 139 -13.56 18.45 -2.26
N SER A 140 -12.95 17.61 -3.08
CA SER A 140 -11.78 17.92 -3.92
C SER A 140 -10.57 18.46 -3.14
N THR A 141 -10.44 18.11 -1.85
CA THR A 141 -9.28 18.52 -1.03
C THR A 141 -8.51 17.32 -0.47
N LEU A 142 -7.19 17.48 -0.31
CA LEU A 142 -6.34 16.46 0.32
C LEU A 142 -6.82 16.09 1.73
N ARG A 143 -7.31 17.06 2.51
CA ARG A 143 -7.85 16.81 3.86
C ARG A 143 -9.10 15.92 3.82
N GLY A 144 -9.99 16.10 2.84
CA GLY A 144 -11.17 15.25 2.66
C GLY A 144 -10.80 13.81 2.27
N LEU A 145 -9.71 13.66 1.52
CA LEU A 145 -9.20 12.35 1.10
C LEU A 145 -8.44 11.62 2.22
N VAL A 146 -7.68 12.34 3.04
CA VAL A 146 -6.77 11.77 4.06
C VAL A 146 -7.45 11.61 5.41
N ILE A 147 -8.00 12.69 6.00
CA ILE A 147 -8.41 12.74 7.42
C ILE A 147 -9.38 11.62 7.81
N PRO A 148 -10.45 11.34 7.04
CA PRO A 148 -11.41 10.29 7.39
C PRO A 148 -10.81 8.87 7.40
N THR A 149 -9.65 8.68 6.77
CA THR A 149 -8.98 7.37 6.62
C THR A 149 -7.76 7.21 7.54
N LEU A 150 -7.48 8.19 8.41
CA LEU A 150 -6.27 8.20 9.26
C LEU A 150 -6.25 7.14 10.36
N PHE A 151 -7.38 6.50 10.67
CA PHE A 151 -7.42 5.44 11.67
C PHE A 151 -7.88 4.13 11.06
N SER A 152 -7.19 3.04 11.40
CA SER A 152 -7.54 1.69 11.00
C SER A 152 -7.66 0.80 12.24
N ALA A 153 -8.85 0.26 12.46
CA ALA A 153 -9.10 -0.72 13.52
C ALA A 153 -8.28 -2.00 13.32
N PHE A 154 -8.03 -2.40 12.06
CA PHE A 154 -7.18 -3.54 11.74
C PHE A 154 -5.72 -3.27 12.09
N ALA A 155 -5.18 -2.10 11.74
CA ALA A 155 -3.82 -1.73 12.13
C ALA A 155 -3.67 -1.69 13.66
N CYS A 156 -4.68 -1.15 14.36
CA CYS A 156 -4.71 -1.10 15.83
C CYS A 156 -4.69 -2.51 16.43
N PHE A 157 -5.48 -3.43 15.85
CA PHE A 157 -5.47 -4.83 16.22
C PHE A 157 -4.07 -5.44 16.06
N VAL A 158 -3.44 -5.31 14.89
CA VAL A 158 -2.11 -5.89 14.62
C VAL A 158 -1.06 -5.34 15.60
N PHE A 159 -1.03 -4.01 15.80
CA PHE A 159 -0.12 -3.40 16.75
C PHE A 159 -0.35 -3.89 18.19
N ARG A 160 -1.61 -3.98 18.63
CA ARG A 160 -1.92 -4.50 19.96
C ARG A 160 -1.43 -5.95 20.13
N GLN A 161 -1.70 -6.82 19.15
CA GLN A 161 -1.24 -8.20 19.20
C GLN A 161 0.29 -8.29 19.29
N TYR A 162 1.00 -7.47 18.51
CA TYR A 162 2.46 -7.39 18.59
C TYR A 162 2.94 -6.93 19.98
N PHE A 163 2.36 -5.86 20.52
CA PHE A 163 2.80 -5.30 21.80
C PHE A 163 2.46 -6.18 23.01
N LEU A 164 1.48 -7.08 22.94
CA LEU A 164 1.27 -8.08 23.99
C LEU A 164 2.47 -9.04 24.13
N GLY A 165 3.11 -9.40 23.00
CA GLY A 165 4.31 -10.24 22.98
C GLY A 165 5.63 -9.49 23.17
N PHE A 166 5.61 -8.15 23.24
CA PHE A 166 6.83 -7.36 23.43
C PHE A 166 7.45 -7.62 24.82
N PRO A 167 8.77 -7.81 24.98
CA PRO A 167 9.41 -8.07 26.27
C PRO A 167 9.09 -6.98 27.30
N LYS A 168 8.56 -7.36 28.47
CA LYS A 168 8.20 -6.40 29.53
C LYS A 168 9.43 -5.85 30.23
N GLU A 169 10.48 -6.64 30.27
CA GLU A 169 11.75 -6.35 30.92
C GLU A 169 12.40 -5.07 30.35
N LEU A 170 12.27 -4.85 29.04
CA LEU A 170 12.76 -3.62 28.39
C LEU A 170 12.00 -2.37 28.84
N GLU A 171 10.71 -2.51 29.10
CA GLU A 171 9.89 -1.39 29.59
C GLU A 171 10.08 -1.16 31.09
N ASP A 172 10.26 -2.21 31.86
CA ASP A 172 10.53 -2.11 33.30
C ASP A 172 11.92 -1.50 33.54
N ALA A 173 12.93 -1.85 32.73
CA ALA A 173 14.23 -1.17 32.74
C ALA A 173 14.09 0.33 32.44
N ALA A 174 13.30 0.69 31.42
CA ALA A 174 13.03 2.08 31.10
C ALA A 174 12.32 2.84 32.24
N ARG A 175 11.44 2.16 33.00
CA ARG A 175 10.77 2.73 34.18
C ARG A 175 11.74 2.92 35.34
N VAL A 176 12.69 2.00 35.55
CA VAL A 176 13.77 2.17 36.53
C VAL A 176 14.63 3.39 36.17
N ASP A 177 14.87 3.64 34.88
CA ASP A 177 15.50 4.86 34.37
C ASP A 177 14.61 6.13 34.45
N GLY A 178 13.43 6.02 35.04
CA GLY A 178 12.50 7.14 35.24
C GLY A 178 11.68 7.53 34.02
N LEU A 179 11.63 6.71 32.96
CA LEU A 179 10.80 6.97 31.79
C LEU A 179 9.34 6.56 32.04
N GLY A 180 8.42 7.51 31.85
CA GLY A 180 6.98 7.22 31.77
C GLY A 180 6.57 6.62 30.42
N TYR A 181 5.35 6.07 30.34
CA TYR A 181 4.82 5.36 29.16
C TYR A 181 5.05 6.07 27.82
N TRP A 182 4.82 7.39 27.75
CA TRP A 182 5.02 8.16 26.52
C TRP A 182 6.47 8.14 26.04
N ARG A 183 7.42 8.33 26.96
CA ARG A 183 8.86 8.32 26.62
C ARG A 183 9.34 6.91 26.33
N THR A 184 8.88 5.91 27.09
CA THR A 184 9.18 4.49 26.86
C THR A 184 8.71 4.05 25.47
N TYR A 185 7.49 4.44 25.08
CA TYR A 185 6.95 4.16 23.76
C TYR A 185 7.88 4.66 22.63
N TRP A 186 8.20 5.95 22.61
CA TRP A 186 8.99 6.54 21.53
C TRP A 186 10.47 6.16 21.54
N ARG A 187 11.07 6.01 22.73
CA ARG A 187 12.53 5.76 22.85
C ARG A 187 12.90 4.29 22.85
N ILE A 188 12.02 3.41 23.31
CA ILE A 188 12.33 1.98 23.51
C ILE A 188 11.48 1.12 22.58
N VAL A 189 10.15 1.29 22.63
CA VAL A 189 9.24 0.37 21.94
C VAL A 189 9.27 0.57 20.42
N VAL A 190 9.11 1.81 19.93
CA VAL A 190 9.08 2.11 18.49
C VAL A 190 10.37 1.67 17.77
N PRO A 191 11.59 1.98 18.26
CA PRO A 191 12.82 1.53 17.60
C PRO A 191 12.98 0.01 17.54
N ASN A 192 12.48 -0.71 18.55
CA ASN A 192 12.53 -2.18 18.61
C ASN A 192 11.36 -2.87 17.89
N ALA A 193 10.35 -2.11 17.47
CA ALA A 193 9.16 -2.59 16.76
C ALA A 193 9.18 -2.29 15.26
N ARG A 194 10.30 -1.82 14.69
CA ARG A 194 10.42 -1.49 13.26
C ARG A 194 9.84 -2.53 12.29
N PRO A 195 10.00 -3.86 12.48
CA PRO A 195 9.42 -4.85 11.58
C PRO A 195 7.89 -4.76 11.48
N VAL A 196 7.16 -4.65 12.60
CA VAL A 196 5.69 -4.53 12.57
C VAL A 196 5.25 -3.19 11.99
N PHE A 197 5.97 -2.10 12.27
CA PHE A 197 5.70 -0.79 11.68
C PHE A 197 5.87 -0.81 10.16
N ALA A 198 6.89 -1.50 9.64
CA ALA A 198 7.10 -1.65 8.21
C ALA A 198 6.03 -2.54 7.57
N ALA A 199 5.66 -3.66 8.20
CA ALA A 199 4.61 -4.55 7.70
C ALA A 199 3.25 -3.84 7.62
N VAL A 200 2.81 -3.23 8.72
CA VAL A 200 1.54 -2.47 8.77
C VAL A 200 1.60 -1.26 7.82
N GLY A 201 2.71 -0.52 7.82
CA GLY A 201 2.90 0.62 6.93
C GLY A 201 2.81 0.24 5.46
N THR A 202 3.39 -0.90 5.07
CA THR A 202 3.31 -1.41 3.68
C THR A 202 1.86 -1.74 3.30
N ILE A 203 1.14 -2.46 4.17
CA ILE A 203 -0.27 -2.83 3.93
C ILE A 203 -1.13 -1.58 3.76
N VAL A 204 -0.98 -0.60 4.66
CA VAL A 204 -1.74 0.65 4.61
C VAL A 204 -1.37 1.48 3.37
N PHE A 205 -0.09 1.56 3.02
CA PHE A 205 0.37 2.29 1.83
C PHE A 205 -0.22 1.69 0.55
N ILE A 206 -0.12 0.38 0.37
CA ILE A 206 -0.69 -0.32 -0.79
C ILE A 206 -2.21 -0.09 -0.86
N GLY A 207 -2.90 -0.19 0.28
CA GLY A 207 -4.34 0.06 0.35
C GLY A 207 -4.72 1.49 -0.02
N ALA A 208 -3.98 2.49 0.48
CA ALA A 208 -4.22 3.89 0.16
C ALA A 208 -3.87 4.22 -1.30
N TRP A 209 -2.79 3.65 -1.84
CA TRP A 209 -2.38 3.82 -3.24
C TRP A 209 -3.39 3.22 -4.23
N ASN A 210 -3.93 2.04 -3.92
CA ASN A 210 -4.91 1.33 -4.74
C ASN A 210 -6.36 1.77 -4.46
N SER A 211 -6.58 2.75 -3.58
CA SER A 211 -7.90 3.24 -3.27
C SER A 211 -8.52 3.93 -4.48
N PHE A 212 -9.71 3.47 -4.87
CA PHE A 212 -10.43 3.97 -6.04
C PHE A 212 -11.73 4.68 -5.67
N LEU A 213 -12.66 3.97 -5.03
CA LEU A 213 -14.03 4.46 -4.82
C LEU A 213 -14.09 5.75 -4.00
N TRP A 214 -13.30 5.85 -2.92
CA TRP A 214 -13.31 7.03 -2.07
C TRP A 214 -12.72 8.26 -2.80
N PRO A 215 -11.52 8.19 -3.41
CA PRO A 215 -11.00 9.26 -4.26
C PRO A 215 -11.91 9.64 -5.43
N LEU A 216 -12.58 8.68 -6.06
CA LEU A 216 -13.49 8.95 -7.18
C LEU A 216 -14.68 9.84 -6.75
N VAL A 217 -15.25 9.58 -5.57
CA VAL A 217 -16.43 10.31 -5.08
C VAL A 217 -16.07 11.65 -4.46
N ILE A 218 -14.93 11.74 -3.75
CA ILE A 218 -14.49 12.96 -3.06
C ILE A 218 -13.69 13.87 -3.98
N GLY A 219 -12.82 13.33 -4.82
CA GLY A 219 -11.99 14.06 -5.77
C GLY A 219 -12.74 14.36 -7.05
N GLN A 220 -13.75 15.23 -6.98
CA GLN A 220 -14.59 15.56 -8.14
C GLN A 220 -13.83 16.37 -9.19
N ASP A 221 -12.94 17.27 -8.75
CA ASP A 221 -12.09 18.05 -9.64
C ASP A 221 -10.85 17.24 -10.06
N GLN A 222 -10.46 17.36 -11.34
CA GLN A 222 -9.20 16.80 -11.88
C GLN A 222 -7.97 17.15 -11.03
N SER A 223 -8.04 18.32 -10.37
CA SER A 223 -7.01 18.85 -9.49
C SER A 223 -6.73 17.95 -8.26
N ALA A 224 -7.69 17.12 -7.86
CA ALA A 224 -7.67 16.23 -6.71
C ALA A 224 -7.65 14.73 -7.07
N TRP A 225 -7.62 14.40 -8.37
CA TRP A 225 -7.61 13.01 -8.81
C TRP A 225 -6.37 12.27 -8.31
N THR A 226 -6.57 11.00 -7.96
CA THR A 226 -5.49 10.03 -7.73
C THR A 226 -5.17 9.31 -9.03
N VAL A 227 -4.03 8.63 -9.09
CA VAL A 227 -3.64 7.82 -10.25
C VAL A 227 -4.69 6.77 -10.60
N GLN A 228 -5.36 6.17 -9.62
CA GLN A 228 -6.42 5.18 -9.86
C GLN A 228 -7.66 5.81 -10.51
N VAL A 229 -8.03 7.04 -10.11
CA VAL A 229 -9.13 7.79 -10.72
C VAL A 229 -8.76 8.22 -12.13
N ALA A 230 -7.56 8.75 -12.33
CA ALA A 230 -7.06 9.12 -13.65
C ALA A 230 -7.02 7.92 -14.61
N LEU A 231 -6.52 6.76 -14.18
CA LEU A 231 -6.51 5.55 -15.01
C LEU A 231 -7.91 5.04 -15.37
N SER A 232 -8.92 5.33 -14.56
CA SER A 232 -10.30 4.91 -14.86
C SER A 232 -10.91 5.65 -16.04
N THR A 233 -10.42 6.84 -16.39
CA THR A 233 -10.94 7.60 -17.54
C THR A 233 -10.73 6.86 -18.85
N PHE A 234 -9.62 6.12 -18.97
CA PHE A 234 -9.38 5.21 -20.10
C PHE A 234 -10.49 4.18 -20.24
N THR A 235 -11.07 3.65 -19.16
CA THR A 235 -12.14 2.64 -19.31
C THR A 235 -13.46 3.21 -19.82
N THR A 236 -13.64 4.52 -19.70
CA THR A 236 -14.87 5.24 -20.11
C THR A 236 -14.70 6.04 -21.41
N ALA A 237 -13.48 6.17 -21.92
CA ALA A 237 -13.19 6.96 -23.11
C ALA A 237 -13.77 6.31 -24.37
N GLN A 238 -14.35 7.13 -25.26
CA GLN A 238 -14.91 6.66 -26.54
C GLN A 238 -13.83 6.25 -27.54
N ASN A 239 -12.67 6.92 -27.48
CA ASN A 239 -11.46 6.55 -28.21
C ASN A 239 -10.40 6.16 -27.19
N LEU A 240 -9.89 4.94 -27.28
CA LEU A 240 -8.89 4.41 -26.36
C LEU A 240 -7.49 4.61 -26.94
N ASN A 241 -6.73 5.54 -26.35
CA ASN A 241 -5.30 5.62 -26.59
C ASN A 241 -4.63 4.46 -25.84
N LEU A 242 -4.45 3.32 -26.52
CA LEU A 242 -4.02 2.08 -25.87
C LEU A 242 -2.61 2.21 -25.31
N HIS A 243 -1.72 2.85 -26.06
CA HIS A 243 -0.32 3.01 -25.65
C HIS A 243 -0.21 3.88 -24.38
N GLU A 244 -0.96 4.98 -24.29
CA GLU A 244 -1.03 5.83 -23.08
C GLU A 244 -1.55 5.05 -21.87
N LEU A 245 -2.57 4.21 -22.03
CA LEU A 245 -3.05 3.34 -20.96
C LEU A 245 -1.95 2.43 -20.42
N PHE A 246 -1.20 1.75 -21.31
CA PHE A 246 -0.10 0.88 -20.89
C PHE A 246 1.05 1.64 -20.23
N VAL A 247 1.42 2.82 -20.75
CA VAL A 247 2.44 3.68 -20.13
C VAL A 247 1.98 4.18 -18.76
N ALA A 248 0.77 4.75 -18.67
CA ALA A 248 0.22 5.28 -17.43
C ALA A 248 0.11 4.20 -16.35
N ALA A 249 -0.37 3.00 -16.73
CA ALA A 249 -0.42 1.85 -15.84
C ALA A 249 0.98 1.42 -15.39
N GLY A 250 1.96 1.35 -16.30
CA GLY A 250 3.35 1.02 -15.98
C GLY A 250 3.98 2.02 -15.01
N VAL A 251 3.83 3.32 -15.27
CA VAL A 251 4.32 4.40 -14.40
C VAL A 251 3.65 4.35 -13.02
N SER A 252 2.34 4.05 -12.95
CA SER A 252 1.59 3.99 -11.69
C SER A 252 2.09 2.91 -10.72
N ILE A 253 2.79 1.88 -11.23
CA ILE A 253 3.34 0.79 -10.41
C ILE A 253 4.69 1.16 -9.80
N VAL A 254 5.46 2.06 -10.44
CA VAL A 254 6.82 2.42 -10.00
C VAL A 254 6.88 2.83 -8.52
N PRO A 255 5.99 3.70 -8.01
CA PRO A 255 6.03 4.10 -6.59
C PRO A 255 5.79 2.94 -5.62
N LEU A 256 4.94 1.98 -5.97
CA LEU A 256 4.72 0.77 -5.16
C LEU A 256 5.99 -0.09 -5.09
N VAL A 257 6.68 -0.26 -6.23
CA VAL A 257 7.95 -1.01 -6.29
C VAL A 257 9.01 -0.31 -5.45
N VAL A 258 9.12 1.02 -5.53
CA VAL A 258 10.08 1.79 -4.72
C VAL A 258 9.81 1.60 -3.23
N VAL A 259 8.55 1.73 -2.78
CA VAL A 259 8.20 1.52 -1.37
C VAL A 259 8.50 0.09 -0.92
N PHE A 260 8.17 -0.91 -1.74
CA PHE A 260 8.52 -2.30 -1.45
C PHE A 260 10.03 -2.48 -1.28
N LEU A 261 10.85 -1.98 -2.21
CA LEU A 261 12.31 -2.10 -2.14
C LEU A 261 12.92 -1.42 -0.90
N LEU A 262 12.32 -0.31 -0.44
CA LEU A 262 12.74 0.39 0.78
C LEU A 262 12.34 -0.35 2.07
N LEU A 263 11.17 -1.02 2.05
CA LEU A 263 10.59 -1.67 3.23
C LEU A 263 10.89 -3.17 3.35
N GLN A 264 11.26 -3.86 2.27
CA GLN A 264 11.51 -5.31 2.24
C GLN A 264 12.48 -5.78 3.32
N ARG A 265 13.55 -5.02 3.61
CA ARG A 265 14.54 -5.38 4.65
C ARG A 265 13.93 -5.48 6.05
N TYR A 266 12.89 -4.70 6.33
CA TYR A 266 12.21 -4.73 7.62
C TYR A 266 11.14 -5.82 7.68
N ILE A 267 10.55 -6.17 6.54
CA ILE A 267 9.60 -7.27 6.41
C ILE A 267 10.33 -8.61 6.59
N VAL A 268 11.46 -8.81 5.90
CA VAL A 268 12.27 -10.04 5.96
C VAL A 268 12.86 -10.26 7.36
N ALA A 269 13.36 -9.20 8.01
CA ALA A 269 13.87 -9.29 9.39
C ALA A 269 12.82 -9.73 10.43
N GLY A 270 11.52 -9.58 10.13
CA GLY A 270 10.44 -10.09 10.96
C GLY A 270 10.26 -11.61 10.88
N VAL A 271 10.61 -12.21 9.73
CA VAL A 271 10.55 -13.66 9.49
C VAL A 271 11.76 -14.36 10.11
N GLU A 272 12.94 -13.75 10.05
CA GLU A 272 14.17 -14.34 10.61
C GLU A 272 14.15 -14.50 12.14
N ARG A 273 13.28 -13.76 12.85
CA ARG A 273 13.09 -13.93 14.31
C ARG A 273 12.13 -15.05 14.69
N SER A 274 11.40 -15.67 13.76
CA SER A 274 10.57 -16.84 14.08
C SER A 274 11.38 -18.12 14.21
N GLY A 275 12.68 -18.13 13.88
CA GLY A 275 13.68 -19.06 14.41
C GLY A 275 13.28 -20.53 14.48
N ILE A 276 12.47 -21.00 13.53
CA ILE A 276 12.15 -22.41 13.32
C ILE A 276 12.58 -22.67 11.89
N ASP A 277 13.90 -22.80 11.74
CA ASP A 277 14.46 -23.64 10.69
C ASP A 277 14.41 -25.07 11.24
N ASP A 278 13.83 -25.98 10.44
CA ASP A 278 13.83 -27.43 10.69
C ASP A 278 15.25 -28.00 10.89
#